data_AF-A0A537IR37-F1
#
_entry.id   AF-A0A537IR37-F1
#
_cell.length_a   1.000
_cell.length_b   1.000
_cell.length_c   1.000
_cell.angle_alpha   90.00
_cell.angle_beta   90.00
_cell.angle_gamma   90.00
#
_symmetry.space_group_name_H-M   'P 1'
#
loop_
_entity.id
_entity.type
_entity.pdbx_description
1 polymer ?
#
loop_
_entity_poly.entity_id
_entity_poly.type
_entity_poly.pdbx_seq_one_letter_code
_entity_poly.pdbx_strand_id
1 'polypeptide(L)'
;MRHCPVCESELVAKFASECEAPVAWSCPECGLFQLETGGRPFTAEEKAAILTIAPQVGTERHAAPAWRGHAAVQAREILETFGSDVPVDVEGLAERLGYPVSWRSLPRTTRGAVAGDADHPVLILNRDYPFRADVERRWAVAEELAHAVLGHGTLVASEDPGRTPVLLEPARQAREREAKTFAAELLMPAAKVRLVFQREQHIILRALGSEQRAQAVHTVIADLAREFKVSQQAMRIRLAELELFG
;
A
#
# COMPACT_ATOMS: atom_id res chain seq x y z
N MET A 1 16.31 -5.84 -32.20
CA MET A 1 16.12 -6.32 -30.82
C MET A 1 16.76 -5.31 -29.90
N ARG A 2 16.05 -4.82 -28.88
CA ARG A 2 16.60 -3.93 -27.84
C ARG A 2 16.75 -4.73 -26.55
N HIS A 3 17.82 -4.47 -25.81
CA HIS A 3 18.07 -5.13 -24.53
C HIS A 3 17.83 -4.16 -23.38
N CYS A 4 17.33 -4.69 -22.27
CA CYS A 4 17.06 -3.94 -21.08
C CYS A 4 18.37 -3.39 -20.52
N PRO A 5 18.52 -2.08 -20.27
CA PRO A 5 19.76 -1.53 -19.71
C PRO A 5 19.98 -1.95 -18.25
N VAL A 6 18.97 -2.54 -17.60
CA VAL A 6 19.01 -2.94 -16.19
C VAL A 6 19.40 -4.41 -16.02
N CYS A 7 18.81 -5.31 -16.81
CA CYS A 7 19.00 -6.76 -16.65
C CYS A 7 19.44 -7.48 -17.93
N GLU A 8 19.73 -6.73 -18.99
CA GLU A 8 20.19 -7.21 -20.30
C GLU A 8 19.24 -8.16 -21.04
N SER A 9 18.10 -8.51 -20.44
CA SER A 9 17.04 -9.30 -21.07
C SER A 9 16.41 -8.55 -22.25
N GLU A 10 15.89 -9.28 -23.22
CA GLU A 10 15.28 -8.69 -24.41
C GLU A 10 14.00 -7.92 -24.05
N LEU A 11 13.88 -6.69 -24.56
CA LEU A 11 12.71 -5.84 -24.35
C LEU A 11 11.62 -6.21 -25.36
N VAL A 12 10.37 -6.26 -24.88
CA VAL A 12 9.19 -6.54 -25.68
C VAL A 12 8.55 -5.23 -26.12
N ALA A 13 8.41 -5.05 -27.44
CA ALA A 13 7.70 -3.94 -28.04
C ALA A 13 6.23 -3.92 -27.60
N LYS A 14 5.74 -2.75 -27.20
CA LYS A 14 4.34 -2.50 -26.84
C LYS A 14 3.75 -1.45 -27.76
N PHE A 15 2.49 -1.65 -28.13
CA PHE A 15 1.76 -0.80 -29.09
C PHE A 15 2.47 -0.71 -30.45
N ALA A 16 3.05 -1.81 -30.92
CA ALA A 16 3.67 -1.91 -32.24
C ALA A 16 2.65 -2.26 -33.33
N SER A 17 2.82 -1.69 -34.51
CA SER A 17 2.07 -1.99 -35.74
C SER A 17 3.03 -2.57 -36.78
N GLU A 18 2.56 -3.40 -37.71
CA GLU A 18 3.40 -3.96 -38.78
C GLU A 18 3.99 -2.89 -39.72
N CYS A 19 3.41 -1.67 -39.71
CA CYS A 19 3.82 -0.57 -40.58
C CYS A 19 4.61 0.54 -39.87
N GLU A 20 4.73 0.52 -38.53
CA GLU A 20 5.33 1.61 -37.74
C GLU A 20 6.22 1.12 -36.59
N ALA A 21 7.26 1.89 -36.24
CA ALA A 21 8.18 1.53 -35.17
C ALA A 21 7.50 1.53 -33.79
N PRO A 22 7.93 0.65 -32.84
CA PRO A 22 7.27 0.52 -31.54
C PRO A 22 7.43 1.75 -30.64
N VAL A 23 6.31 2.41 -30.30
CA VAL A 23 6.28 3.61 -29.46
C VAL A 23 6.64 3.38 -27.99
N ALA A 24 6.65 2.12 -27.53
CA ALA A 24 6.99 1.75 -26.16
C ALA A 24 7.64 0.37 -26.08
N TRP A 25 8.43 0.15 -25.02
CA TRP A 25 9.16 -1.08 -24.74
C TRP A 25 8.99 -1.46 -23.27
N SER A 26 8.76 -2.74 -23.01
CA SER A 26 8.64 -3.27 -21.64
C SER A 26 9.59 -4.45 -21.42
N CYS A 27 10.28 -4.50 -20.30
CA CYS A 27 11.04 -5.67 -19.88
C CYS A 27 10.13 -6.66 -19.15
N PRO A 28 9.97 -7.91 -19.65
CA PRO A 28 9.14 -8.90 -18.97
C PRO A 28 9.78 -9.42 -17.68
N GLU A 29 11.11 -9.35 -17.56
CA GLU A 29 11.84 -9.89 -16.40
C GLU A 29 11.90 -8.90 -15.23
N CYS A 30 12.22 -7.62 -15.49
CA CYS A 30 12.37 -6.62 -14.42
C CYS A 30 11.26 -5.55 -14.41
N GLY A 31 10.29 -5.62 -15.32
CA GLY A 31 9.15 -4.71 -15.37
C GLY A 31 9.44 -3.29 -15.88
N LEU A 32 10.67 -2.99 -16.33
CA LEU A 32 11.04 -1.68 -16.85
C LEU A 32 10.16 -1.29 -18.05
N PHE A 33 9.53 -0.11 -18.04
CA PHE A 33 8.70 0.39 -19.13
C PHE A 33 9.25 1.72 -19.66
N GLN A 34 9.52 1.81 -20.97
CA GLN A 34 10.19 2.94 -21.61
C GLN A 34 9.49 3.34 -22.91
N LEU A 35 9.16 4.62 -23.07
CA LEU A 35 8.65 5.18 -24.33
C LEU A 35 9.80 5.53 -25.29
N GLU A 36 9.59 5.34 -26.59
CA GLU A 36 10.67 5.47 -27.60
C GLU A 36 11.24 6.88 -27.72
N THR A 37 10.46 7.91 -27.36
CA THR A 37 10.79 9.33 -27.56
C THR A 37 11.23 10.08 -26.31
N GLY A 38 11.38 9.43 -25.15
CA GLY A 38 11.68 10.13 -23.89
C GLY A 38 10.57 11.14 -23.51
N GLY A 39 9.31 10.73 -23.70
CA GLY A 39 8.17 11.57 -24.08
C GLY A 39 7.74 12.73 -23.17
N ARG A 40 6.90 13.59 -23.79
CA ARG A 40 6.20 14.73 -23.17
C ARG A 40 4.82 14.32 -22.63
N PRO A 41 4.28 15.04 -21.64
CA PRO A 41 2.98 14.70 -21.04
C PRO A 41 1.79 14.78 -22.03
N PHE A 42 0.78 13.94 -21.78
CA PHE A 42 -0.43 13.80 -22.60
C PHE A 42 -1.29 15.06 -22.64
N THR A 43 -1.86 15.32 -23.81
CA THR A 43 -2.81 16.41 -24.03
C THR A 43 -4.21 16.07 -23.47
N ALA A 44 -5.05 17.10 -23.32
CA ALA A 44 -6.37 16.96 -22.72
C ALA A 44 -7.32 16.06 -23.55
N GLU A 45 -7.22 16.09 -24.87
CA GLU A 45 -8.01 15.23 -25.76
C GLU A 45 -7.60 13.76 -25.66
N GLU A 46 -6.30 13.49 -25.54
CA GLU A 46 -5.78 12.13 -25.36
C GLU A 46 -6.21 11.54 -24.01
N LYS A 47 -6.25 12.35 -22.94
CA LYS A 47 -6.81 11.95 -21.65
C LYS A 47 -8.30 11.64 -21.74
N ALA A 48 -9.05 12.41 -22.52
CA ALA A 48 -10.48 12.18 -22.71
C ALA A 48 -10.77 10.88 -23.49
N ALA A 49 -9.94 10.54 -24.47
CA ALA A 49 -10.06 9.30 -25.24
C ALA A 49 -9.74 8.04 -24.41
N ILE A 50 -8.81 8.13 -23.46
CA ILE A 50 -8.47 7.00 -22.57
C ILE A 50 -9.66 6.66 -21.65
N LEU A 51 -10.41 7.67 -21.20
CA LEU A 51 -11.57 7.49 -20.32
C LEU A 51 -12.76 6.82 -21.02
N THR A 52 -12.88 6.95 -22.35
CA THR A 52 -13.92 6.27 -23.15
C THR A 52 -13.59 4.81 -23.49
N ILE A 53 -12.36 4.35 -23.26
CA ILE A 53 -11.91 2.97 -23.53
C ILE A 53 -12.04 2.06 -22.28
N ALA A 54 -12.31 2.62 -21.09
CA ALA A 54 -12.49 1.83 -19.87
C ALA A 54 -13.69 0.86 -19.99
N PRO A 55 -13.52 -0.45 -19.75
CA PRO A 55 -14.50 -1.45 -20.17
C PRO A 55 -15.77 -1.43 -19.31
N GLN A 56 -16.92 -1.54 -19.98
CA GLN A 56 -18.20 -1.78 -19.32
C GLN A 56 -18.18 -3.17 -18.65
N VAL A 57 -18.34 -3.17 -17.33
CA VAL A 57 -18.19 -4.36 -16.47
C VAL A 57 -19.40 -5.29 -16.65
N GLY A 58 -19.18 -6.40 -17.35
CA GLY A 58 -20.06 -7.57 -17.33
C GLY A 58 -19.82 -8.41 -16.07
N THR A 59 -20.90 -8.86 -15.46
CA THR A 59 -20.95 -9.70 -14.26
C THR A 59 -20.36 -11.09 -14.51
N GLU A 60 -19.35 -11.51 -13.73
CA GLU A 60 -19.15 -12.93 -13.35
C GLU A 60 -18.14 -13.08 -12.20
N ARG A 61 -18.23 -14.22 -11.50
CA ARG A 61 -17.89 -14.42 -10.08
C ARG A 61 -16.39 -14.62 -9.79
N HIS A 62 -15.96 -14.00 -8.68
CA HIS A 62 -14.92 -14.40 -7.72
C HIS A 62 -13.64 -15.12 -8.22
N ALA A 63 -12.65 -14.30 -8.60
CA ALA A 63 -11.25 -14.56 -8.27
C ALA A 63 -10.72 -13.31 -7.55
N ALA A 64 -9.97 -13.49 -6.45
CA ALA A 64 -9.38 -12.37 -5.72
C ALA A 64 -8.48 -11.57 -6.67
N PRO A 65 -8.68 -10.26 -6.83
CA PRO A 65 -8.08 -9.56 -7.97
C PRO A 65 -6.59 -9.25 -7.69
N ALA A 66 -5.78 -9.28 -8.75
CA ALA A 66 -4.31 -9.18 -8.76
C ALA A 66 -3.70 -7.95 -8.03
N TRP A 67 -4.52 -6.95 -7.70
CA TRP A 67 -4.15 -5.72 -6.99
C TRP A 67 -3.64 -5.92 -5.56
N ARG A 68 -4.04 -7.02 -4.87
CA ARG A 68 -3.55 -7.30 -3.51
C ARG A 68 -2.04 -7.54 -3.45
N GLY A 69 -1.45 -8.03 -4.54
CA GLY A 69 -0.02 -8.34 -4.59
C GLY A 69 0.84 -7.07 -4.64
N HIS A 70 0.47 -6.10 -5.47
CA HIS A 70 1.31 -4.94 -5.75
C HIS A 70 1.59 -4.07 -4.51
N ALA A 71 0.54 -3.73 -3.75
CA ALA A 71 0.68 -2.91 -2.54
C ALA A 71 1.56 -3.58 -1.46
N ALA A 72 1.39 -4.88 -1.24
CA ALA A 72 2.23 -5.63 -0.30
C ALA A 72 3.67 -5.81 -0.82
N VAL A 73 3.86 -6.02 -2.12
CA VAL A 73 5.20 -6.11 -2.74
C VAL A 73 5.98 -4.81 -2.51
N GLN A 74 5.38 -3.65 -2.80
CA GLN A 74 6.04 -2.36 -2.60
C GLN A 74 6.42 -2.11 -1.13
N ALA A 75 5.54 -2.46 -0.19
CA ALA A 75 5.87 -2.34 1.23
C ALA A 75 7.08 -3.22 1.61
N ARG A 76 7.17 -4.44 1.05
CA ARG A 76 8.34 -5.32 1.28
C ARG A 76 9.61 -4.77 0.68
N GLU A 77 9.58 -4.29 -0.56
CA GLU A 77 10.75 -3.70 -1.23
C GLU A 77 11.30 -2.50 -0.43
N ILE A 78 10.40 -1.66 0.11
CA ILE A 78 10.77 -0.56 1.00
C ILE A 78 11.45 -1.09 2.27
N LEU A 79 10.89 -2.11 2.92
CA LEU A 79 11.47 -2.68 4.14
C LEU A 79 12.80 -3.41 3.91
N GLU A 80 12.97 -4.03 2.75
CA GLU A 80 14.24 -4.65 2.34
C GLU A 80 15.32 -3.59 2.12
N THR A 81 14.93 -2.43 1.57
CA THR A 81 15.86 -1.33 1.27
C THR A 81 16.22 -0.51 2.51
N PHE A 82 15.23 -0.16 3.34
CA PHE A 82 15.38 0.82 4.42
C PHE A 82 15.35 0.23 5.83
N GLY A 83 15.21 -1.10 5.95
CA GLY A 83 15.20 -1.82 7.22
C GLY A 83 13.82 -2.36 7.60
N SER A 84 13.82 -3.51 8.25
CA SER A 84 12.62 -4.28 8.63
C SER A 84 12.55 -4.60 10.12
N ASP A 85 13.20 -3.78 10.95
CA ASP A 85 13.16 -3.94 12.40
C ASP A 85 11.74 -3.75 12.91
N VAL A 86 11.35 -4.59 13.86
CA VAL A 86 10.03 -4.55 14.46
C VAL A 86 10.17 -3.99 15.88
N PRO A 87 9.43 -2.93 16.24
CA PRO A 87 8.46 -2.20 15.40
C PRO A 87 9.13 -1.25 14.39
N VAL A 88 8.63 -1.21 13.16
CA VAL A 88 9.16 -0.36 12.06
C VAL A 88 9.05 1.12 12.42
N ASP A 89 10.10 1.93 12.38
CA ASP A 89 9.94 3.38 12.56
C ASP A 89 9.28 4.01 11.33
N VAL A 90 7.94 4.16 11.34
CA VAL A 90 7.16 4.58 10.16
C VAL A 90 7.36 6.06 9.83
N GLU A 91 7.42 6.93 10.83
CA GLU A 91 7.64 8.37 10.59
C GLU A 91 9.05 8.61 10.05
N GLY A 92 10.08 8.01 10.68
CA GLY A 92 11.44 8.10 10.17
C GLY A 92 11.61 7.44 8.81
N LEU A 93 10.88 6.36 8.51
CA LEU A 93 10.85 5.76 7.18
C LEU A 93 10.21 6.67 6.14
N ALA A 94 9.08 7.30 6.48
CA ALA A 94 8.41 8.26 5.60
C ALA A 94 9.32 9.45 5.28
N GLU A 95 10.03 10.00 6.27
CA GLU A 95 11.02 11.06 6.06
C GLU A 95 12.13 10.64 5.10
N ARG A 96 12.70 9.43 5.26
CA ARG A 96 13.74 8.90 4.36
C ARG A 96 13.25 8.69 2.93
N LEU A 97 11.96 8.41 2.76
CA LEU A 97 11.31 8.27 1.45
C LEU A 97 10.91 9.62 0.83
N GLY A 98 11.14 10.74 1.51
CA GLY A 98 10.80 12.08 1.02
C GLY A 98 9.34 12.49 1.32
N TYR A 99 8.67 11.81 2.24
CA TYR A 99 7.30 12.09 2.67
C TYR A 99 7.27 12.53 4.15
N PRO A 100 7.77 13.72 4.51
CA PRO A 100 7.79 14.17 5.89
C PRO A 100 6.38 14.23 6.49
N VAL A 101 6.29 13.90 7.78
CA VAL A 101 5.03 13.89 8.53
C VAL A 101 4.79 15.24 9.19
N SER A 102 3.62 15.84 8.97
CA SER A 102 3.22 17.12 9.54
C SER A 102 1.90 16.99 10.29
N TRP A 103 1.93 17.25 11.60
CA TRP A 103 0.74 17.28 12.44
C TRP A 103 0.02 18.63 12.34
N ARG A 104 -1.20 18.64 11.78
CA ARG A 104 -1.99 19.86 11.56
C ARG A 104 -3.43 19.69 12.05
N SER A 105 -4.12 20.80 12.28
CA SER A 105 -5.56 20.80 12.54
C SER A 105 -6.33 20.52 11.25
N LEU A 106 -7.15 19.48 11.26
CA LEU A 106 -8.11 19.14 10.20
C LEU A 106 -9.50 18.88 10.83
N PRO A 107 -10.59 18.85 10.05
CA PRO A 107 -11.90 18.44 10.56
C PRO A 107 -11.81 17.11 11.32
N ARG A 108 -12.50 17.00 12.46
CA ARG A 108 -12.43 15.82 13.36
C ARG A 108 -12.85 14.49 12.70
N THR A 109 -13.47 14.54 11.54
CA THR A 109 -13.85 13.39 10.71
C THR A 109 -12.72 12.88 9.82
N THR A 110 -11.67 13.68 9.62
CA THR A 110 -10.52 13.36 8.77
C THR A 110 -9.35 12.92 9.63
N ARG A 111 -8.78 11.76 9.33
CA ARG A 111 -7.63 11.20 10.06
C ARG A 111 -6.30 11.78 9.57
N GLY A 112 -6.16 11.89 8.26
CA GLY A 112 -4.99 12.43 7.59
C GLY A 112 -5.30 12.74 6.13
N ALA A 113 -4.29 13.23 5.43
CA ALA A 113 -4.30 13.44 3.99
C ALA A 113 -2.86 13.55 3.47
N VAL A 114 -2.68 13.33 2.17
CA VAL A 114 -1.47 13.74 1.45
C VAL A 114 -1.69 15.11 0.81
N ALA A 115 -0.78 16.04 1.07
CA ALA A 115 -0.78 17.40 0.53
C ALA A 115 0.60 17.77 -0.03
N GLY A 116 0.73 18.94 -0.66
CA GLY A 116 1.97 19.40 -1.30
C GLY A 116 1.88 19.38 -2.83
N ASP A 117 2.95 19.83 -3.48
CA ASP A 117 3.10 19.67 -4.93
C ASP A 117 3.71 18.30 -5.27
N ALA A 118 3.80 18.00 -6.57
CA ALA A 118 4.31 16.71 -7.04
C ALA A 118 5.79 16.49 -6.65
N ASP A 119 6.55 17.56 -6.41
CA ASP A 119 7.97 17.51 -6.10
C ASP A 119 8.23 17.43 -4.58
N HIS A 120 7.28 17.89 -3.75
CA HIS A 120 7.40 17.96 -2.29
C HIS A 120 6.11 17.50 -1.58
N PRO A 121 5.74 16.21 -1.68
CA PRO A 121 4.59 15.68 -0.97
C PRO A 121 4.84 15.61 0.55
N VAL A 122 3.82 15.95 1.33
CA VAL A 122 3.84 15.95 2.80
C VAL A 122 2.65 15.14 3.32
N LEU A 123 2.90 14.26 4.29
CA LEU A 123 1.85 13.51 4.98
C LEU A 123 1.26 14.38 6.08
N ILE A 124 0.00 14.78 5.96
CA ILE A 124 -0.70 15.57 6.96
C ILE A 124 -1.48 14.64 7.88
N LEU A 125 -1.17 14.66 9.17
CA LEU A 125 -1.91 13.92 10.19
C LEU A 125 -2.73 14.88 11.05
N ASN A 126 -3.97 14.50 11.35
CA ASN A 126 -4.87 15.37 12.09
C ASN A 126 -4.57 15.34 13.60
N ARG A 127 -4.10 16.46 14.15
CA ARG A 127 -3.87 16.62 15.59
C ARG A 127 -5.16 16.60 16.43
N ASP A 128 -6.29 16.93 15.82
CA ASP A 128 -7.61 17.05 16.48
C ASP A 128 -8.46 15.79 16.34
N TYR A 129 -7.98 14.79 15.59
CA TYR A 129 -8.65 13.49 15.47
C TYR A 129 -8.49 12.72 16.79
N PRO A 130 -9.57 12.12 17.32
CA PRO A 130 -9.57 11.50 18.64
C PRO A 130 -8.92 10.11 18.63
N PHE A 131 -7.62 10.04 18.31
CA PHE A 131 -6.83 8.81 18.44
C PHE A 131 -6.84 8.34 19.89
N ARG A 132 -7.21 7.08 20.11
CA ARG A 132 -7.32 6.48 21.44
C ARG A 132 -6.01 5.92 21.96
N ALA A 133 -5.10 5.59 21.05
CA ALA A 133 -3.81 5.01 21.36
C ALA A 133 -2.76 5.34 20.29
N ASP A 134 -1.49 5.20 20.66
CA ASP A 134 -0.36 5.46 19.76
C ASP A 134 -0.35 4.54 18.53
N VAL A 135 -0.78 3.29 18.70
CA VAL A 135 -0.92 2.32 17.60
C VAL A 135 -1.90 2.77 16.51
N GLU A 136 -2.90 3.61 16.85
CA GLU A 136 -3.84 4.17 15.86
C GLU A 136 -3.19 5.32 15.07
N ARG A 137 -2.36 6.15 15.71
CA ARG A 137 -1.58 7.19 15.03
C ARG A 137 -0.58 6.58 14.06
N ARG A 138 0.16 5.58 14.55
CA ARG A 138 1.13 4.82 13.75
C ARG A 138 0.48 4.15 12.54
N TRP A 139 -0.72 3.59 12.71
CA TRP A 139 -1.50 3.06 11.59
C TRP A 139 -1.91 4.15 10.60
N ALA A 140 -2.35 5.32 11.09
CA ALA A 140 -2.70 6.45 10.25
C ALA A 140 -1.52 6.91 9.38
N VAL A 141 -0.33 7.06 9.96
CA VAL A 141 0.87 7.44 9.21
C VAL A 141 1.18 6.40 8.13
N ALA A 142 1.07 5.11 8.44
CA ALA A 142 1.31 4.04 7.47
C ALA A 142 0.28 4.03 6.33
N GLU A 143 -1.00 4.32 6.61
CA GLU A 143 -2.05 4.48 5.59
C GLU A 143 -1.77 5.69 4.68
N GLU A 144 -1.42 6.86 5.23
CA GLU A 144 -1.11 8.05 4.43
C GLU A 144 0.16 7.85 3.59
N LEU A 145 1.19 7.21 4.16
CA LEU A 145 2.39 6.84 3.40
C LEU A 145 2.04 5.90 2.25
N ALA A 146 1.16 4.92 2.47
CA ALA A 146 0.68 4.05 1.40
C ALA A 146 0.00 4.84 0.29
N HIS A 147 -0.87 5.79 0.62
CA HIS A 147 -1.51 6.64 -0.36
C HIS A 147 -0.49 7.42 -1.20
N ALA A 148 0.53 7.98 -0.56
CA ALA A 148 1.57 8.74 -1.24
C ALA A 148 2.42 7.86 -2.17
N VAL A 149 2.89 6.70 -1.68
CA VAL A 149 3.72 5.76 -2.45
C VAL A 149 2.97 5.13 -3.62
N LEU A 150 1.70 4.77 -3.41
CA LEU A 150 0.86 4.13 -4.44
C LEU A 150 0.31 5.14 -5.47
N GLY A 151 0.63 6.43 -5.34
CA GLY A 151 0.09 7.47 -6.21
C GLY A 151 -1.43 7.59 -6.09
N HIS A 152 -2.01 7.24 -4.94
CA HIS A 152 -3.40 7.54 -4.63
C HIS A 152 -3.49 9.07 -4.48
N GLY A 153 -3.76 9.75 -5.59
CA GLY A 153 -3.64 11.21 -5.72
C GLY A 153 -4.08 11.99 -4.49
N THR A 154 -3.29 13.01 -4.18
CA THR A 154 -3.47 14.01 -3.13
C THR A 154 -4.95 14.28 -2.87
N LEU A 155 -5.44 13.88 -1.70
CA LEU A 155 -6.77 14.28 -1.22
C LEU A 155 -6.85 15.82 -1.07
N VAL A 156 -5.72 16.52 -1.11
CA VAL A 156 -5.64 17.99 -1.15
C VAL A 156 -4.44 18.47 -1.98
N ALA A 157 -4.51 18.43 -3.32
CA ALA A 157 -3.75 19.37 -4.15
C ALA A 157 -4.75 20.18 -4.97
N SER A 158 -4.86 21.45 -4.63
CA SER A 158 -5.75 22.43 -5.23
C SER A 158 -5.26 22.81 -6.62
N GLU A 159 -6.14 22.76 -7.61
CA GLU A 159 -6.17 23.78 -8.68
C GLU A 159 -7.54 24.49 -8.77
N ASP A 160 -8.41 24.35 -7.76
CA ASP A 160 -9.60 25.20 -7.63
C ASP A 160 -10.09 25.22 -6.17
N PRO A 161 -10.25 26.39 -5.50
CA PRO A 161 -10.86 26.46 -4.18
C PRO A 161 -12.35 26.09 -4.31
N GLY A 162 -12.67 24.80 -4.12
CA GLY A 162 -14.08 24.36 -4.02
C GLY A 162 -14.44 23.01 -4.63
N ARG A 163 -13.51 22.26 -5.24
CA ARG A 163 -13.81 20.91 -5.74
C ARG A 163 -12.74 19.90 -5.35
N THR A 164 -13.02 19.13 -4.28
CA THR A 164 -12.39 17.82 -4.08
C THR A 164 -12.78 16.96 -5.29
N PRO A 165 -11.84 16.40 -6.07
CA PRO A 165 -12.19 15.46 -7.12
C PRO A 165 -12.91 14.27 -6.46
N VAL A 166 -14.21 14.16 -6.72
CA VAL A 166 -15.03 13.07 -6.18
C VAL A 166 -14.70 11.81 -6.97
N LEU A 167 -13.82 10.98 -6.42
CA LEU A 167 -13.65 9.62 -6.91
C LEU A 167 -14.99 8.89 -6.80
N LEU A 168 -15.33 8.11 -7.83
CA LEU A 168 -16.45 7.17 -7.73
C LEU A 168 -16.19 6.21 -6.56
N GLU A 169 -17.22 5.99 -5.75
CA GLU A 169 -17.14 5.23 -4.50
C GLU A 169 -16.45 3.85 -4.65
N PRO A 170 -16.65 3.07 -5.72
CA PRO A 170 -15.92 1.81 -5.92
C PRO A 170 -14.40 1.96 -6.09
N ALA A 171 -13.96 3.01 -6.81
CA ALA A 171 -12.54 3.29 -7.02
C ALA A 171 -11.87 3.81 -5.75
N ARG A 172 -12.58 4.64 -4.97
CA ARG A 172 -12.13 5.06 -3.64
C ARG A 172 -11.93 3.84 -2.74
N GLN A 173 -12.92 2.95 -2.65
CA GLN A 173 -12.81 1.75 -1.82
C GLN A 173 -11.67 0.82 -2.25
N ALA A 174 -11.34 0.74 -3.54
CA ALA A 174 -10.19 -0.01 -4.02
C ALA A 174 -8.88 0.57 -3.48
N ARG A 175 -8.67 1.88 -3.64
CA ARG A 175 -7.48 2.59 -3.13
C ARG A 175 -7.33 2.48 -1.61
N GLU A 176 -8.44 2.60 -0.88
CA GLU A 176 -8.46 2.42 0.58
C GLU A 176 -8.07 1.00 1.00
N ARG A 177 -8.49 -0.01 0.23
CA ARG A 177 -8.08 -1.41 0.48
C ARG A 177 -6.60 -1.61 0.19
N GLU A 178 -6.09 -1.07 -0.91
CA GLU A 178 -4.67 -1.14 -1.28
C GLU A 178 -3.80 -0.45 -0.24
N ALA A 179 -4.19 0.75 0.21
CA ALA A 179 -3.49 1.47 1.26
C ALA A 179 -3.44 0.68 2.58
N LYS A 180 -4.55 0.03 2.97
CA LYS A 180 -4.59 -0.85 4.14
C LYS A 180 -3.72 -2.10 3.97
N THR A 181 -3.69 -2.70 2.78
CA THR A 181 -2.82 -3.85 2.49
C THR A 181 -1.35 -3.46 2.60
N PHE A 182 -0.95 -2.31 2.04
CA PHE A 182 0.39 -1.77 2.18
C PHE A 182 0.72 -1.49 3.65
N ALA A 183 -0.14 -0.78 4.38
CA ALA A 183 0.07 -0.43 5.78
C ALA A 183 0.18 -1.68 6.67
N ALA A 184 -0.63 -2.70 6.43
CA ALA A 184 -0.55 -3.97 7.14
C ALA A 184 0.77 -4.70 6.88
N GLU A 185 1.25 -4.74 5.63
CA GLU A 185 2.54 -5.34 5.30
C GLU A 185 3.70 -4.53 5.89
N LEU A 186 3.63 -3.20 5.84
CA LEU A 186 4.64 -2.31 6.39
C LEU A 186 4.77 -2.48 7.91
N LEU A 187 3.64 -2.46 8.63
CA LEU A 187 3.60 -2.52 10.08
C LEU A 187 3.77 -3.94 10.62
N MET A 188 3.33 -4.95 9.88
CA MET A 188 3.35 -6.35 10.26
C MET A 188 3.90 -7.21 9.09
N PRO A 189 5.21 -7.11 8.77
CA PRO A 189 5.79 -7.80 7.62
C PRO A 189 5.59 -9.30 7.72
N ALA A 190 5.11 -9.94 6.64
CA ALA A 190 4.65 -11.32 6.68
C ALA A 190 5.74 -12.27 7.22
N ALA A 191 6.99 -12.09 6.77
CA ALA A 191 8.12 -12.89 7.22
C ALA A 191 8.39 -12.76 8.73
N LYS A 192 8.29 -11.54 9.28
CA LYS A 192 8.51 -11.28 10.70
C LYS A 192 7.37 -11.82 11.55
N VAL A 193 6.13 -11.63 11.12
CA VAL A 193 4.94 -12.18 11.81
C VAL A 193 5.04 -13.70 11.88
N ARG A 194 5.36 -14.38 10.77
CA ARG A 194 5.54 -15.84 10.73
C ARG A 194 6.63 -16.29 11.69
N LEU A 195 7.76 -15.60 11.72
CA LEU A 195 8.89 -15.93 12.61
C LEU A 195 8.50 -15.82 14.09
N VAL A 196 7.87 -14.70 14.49
CA VAL A 196 7.44 -14.49 15.89
C VAL A 196 6.34 -15.49 16.27
N PHE A 197 5.37 -15.69 15.38
CA PHE A 197 4.31 -16.68 15.60
C PHE A 197 4.86 -18.10 15.82
N GLN A 198 5.84 -18.53 15.02
CA GLN A 198 6.48 -19.84 15.19
C GLN A 198 7.17 -19.99 16.55
N ARG A 199 7.70 -18.91 17.13
CA ARG A 199 8.30 -18.93 18.47
C ARG A 199 7.24 -19.12 19.54
N GLU A 200 6.05 -18.56 19.36
CA GLU A 200 4.96 -18.57 20.34
C GLU A 200 3.95 -19.72 20.16
N GLN A 201 3.93 -20.39 19.01
CA GLN A 201 2.97 -21.45 18.68
C GLN A 201 2.89 -22.56 19.73
N HIS A 202 3.99 -22.81 20.45
CA HIS A 202 4.06 -23.80 21.51
C HIS A 202 3.08 -23.54 22.66
N ILE A 203 2.70 -22.28 22.90
CA ILE A 203 1.69 -21.89 23.90
C ILE A 203 0.33 -22.49 23.53
N ILE A 204 -0.02 -22.43 22.25
CA ILE A 204 -1.28 -22.97 21.71
C ILE A 204 -1.24 -24.49 21.70
N LEU A 205 -0.13 -25.09 21.27
CA LEU A 205 0.03 -26.55 21.17
C LEU A 205 -0.04 -27.26 22.54
N ARG A 206 0.27 -26.55 23.63
CA ARG A 206 0.19 -27.09 25.00
C ARG A 206 -1.21 -27.02 25.61
N ALA A 207 -2.15 -26.30 25.00
CA ALA A 207 -3.49 -26.14 25.53
C ALA A 207 -4.30 -27.44 25.43
N LEU A 208 -4.88 -27.88 26.55
CA LEU A 208 -5.69 -29.10 26.62
C LEU A 208 -7.17 -28.70 26.63
N GLY A 209 -7.80 -28.80 25.46
CA GLY A 209 -9.23 -28.48 25.28
C GLY A 209 -9.48 -27.12 24.62
N SER A 210 -10.73 -26.92 24.21
CA SER A 210 -11.14 -25.77 23.38
C SER A 210 -11.02 -24.43 24.11
N GLU A 211 -11.39 -24.36 25.38
CA GLU A 211 -11.34 -23.13 26.18
C GLU A 211 -9.89 -22.67 26.42
N GLN A 212 -9.01 -23.59 26.84
CA GLN A 212 -7.60 -23.28 27.01
C GLN A 212 -6.95 -22.86 25.70
N ARG A 213 -7.33 -23.49 24.58
CA ARG A 213 -6.83 -23.12 23.25
C ARG A 213 -7.28 -21.72 22.85
N ALA A 214 -8.53 -21.36 23.11
CA ALA A 214 -9.04 -20.01 22.84
C ALA A 214 -8.28 -18.96 23.66
N GLN A 215 -8.01 -19.25 24.94
CA GLN A 215 -7.21 -18.37 25.79
C GLN A 215 -5.76 -18.24 25.32
N ALA A 216 -5.14 -19.35 24.91
CA ALA A 216 -3.78 -19.36 24.37
C ALA A 216 -3.68 -18.53 23.07
N VAL A 217 -4.65 -18.67 22.17
CA VAL A 217 -4.74 -17.86 20.94
C VAL A 217 -4.86 -16.38 21.28
N HIS A 218 -5.71 -16.02 22.24
CA HIS A 218 -5.84 -14.63 22.69
C HIS A 218 -4.54 -14.07 23.24
N THR A 219 -3.81 -14.84 24.06
CA THR A 219 -2.50 -14.44 24.60
C THR A 219 -1.48 -14.21 23.49
N VAL A 220 -1.34 -15.15 22.55
CA VAL A 220 -0.43 -15.02 21.40
C VAL A 220 -0.77 -13.78 20.55
N ILE A 221 -2.05 -13.53 20.26
CA ILE A 221 -2.46 -12.31 19.54
C ILE A 221 -2.06 -11.04 20.31
N ALA A 222 -2.25 -11.02 21.63
CA ALA A 222 -1.92 -9.88 22.46
C ALA A 222 -0.40 -9.62 22.52
N ASP A 223 0.41 -10.68 22.56
CA ASP A 223 1.87 -10.59 22.60
C ASP A 223 2.43 -10.13 21.26
N LEU A 224 1.99 -10.72 20.13
CA LEU A 224 2.34 -10.23 18.80
C LEU A 224 1.91 -8.78 18.59
N ALA A 225 0.68 -8.41 18.96
CA ALA A 225 0.20 -7.04 18.80
C ALA A 225 1.07 -6.03 19.57
N ARG A 226 1.57 -6.43 20.75
CA ARG A 226 2.49 -5.63 21.57
C ARG A 226 3.86 -5.49 20.90
N GLU A 227 4.42 -6.59 20.39
CA GLU A 227 5.73 -6.60 19.72
C GLU A 227 5.73 -5.72 18.46
N PHE A 228 4.69 -5.85 17.63
CA PHE A 228 4.55 -5.07 16.39
C PHE A 228 3.99 -3.65 16.60
N LYS A 229 3.61 -3.30 17.84
CA LYS A 229 2.94 -2.04 18.21
C LYS A 229 1.72 -1.73 17.31
N VAL A 230 0.81 -2.69 17.22
CA VAL A 230 -0.47 -2.58 16.51
C VAL A 230 -1.64 -2.93 17.44
N SER A 231 -2.88 -2.73 17.00
CA SER A 231 -4.04 -3.22 17.75
C SER A 231 -4.15 -4.76 17.66
N GLN A 232 -4.70 -5.40 18.69
CA GLN A 232 -4.99 -6.84 18.66
C GLN A 232 -5.91 -7.22 17.49
N GLN A 233 -6.86 -6.35 17.14
CA GLN A 233 -7.76 -6.55 16.01
C GLN A 233 -7.00 -6.55 14.67
N ALA A 234 -6.04 -5.63 14.48
CA ALA A 234 -5.20 -5.61 13.27
C ALA A 234 -4.32 -6.86 13.18
N MET A 235 -3.68 -7.26 14.28
CA MET A 235 -2.87 -8.48 14.35
C MET A 235 -3.72 -9.73 14.06
N ARG A 236 -4.94 -9.83 14.61
CA ARG A 236 -5.86 -10.93 14.35
C ARG A 236 -6.23 -11.04 12.87
N ILE A 237 -6.53 -9.92 12.22
CA ILE A 237 -6.80 -9.89 10.77
C ILE A 237 -5.56 -10.38 10.01
N ARG A 238 -4.38 -9.85 10.37
CA ARG A 238 -3.13 -10.21 9.71
C ARG A 238 -2.79 -11.70 9.82
N LEU A 239 -3.00 -12.29 10.98
CA LEU A 239 -2.76 -13.72 11.19
C LEU A 239 -3.74 -14.60 10.40
N ALA A 240 -4.99 -14.15 10.24
CA ALA A 240 -5.96 -14.81 9.37
C ALA A 240 -5.59 -14.69 7.88
N GLU A 241 -5.16 -13.50 7.43
CA GLU A 241 -4.69 -13.28 6.05
C GLU A 241 -3.44 -14.11 5.71
N LEU A 242 -2.58 -14.38 6.70
CA LEU A 242 -1.39 -15.21 6.55
C LEU A 242 -1.64 -16.71 6.77
N GLU A 243 -2.91 -17.09 7.03
CA GLU A 243 -3.34 -18.47 7.30
C GLU A 243 -2.59 -19.12 8.48
N LEU A 244 -2.22 -18.30 9.47
CA LEU A 244 -1.59 -18.74 10.72
C LEU A 244 -2.62 -19.10 11.80
N PHE A 245 -3.87 -18.70 11.58
CA PHE A 245 -5.03 -19.19 12.32
C PHE A 245 -6.09 -19.69 11.35
N GLY A 246 -6.63 -20.88 11.67
CA GLY A 246 -7.77 -21.54 11.05
C GLY A 246 -8.38 -22.50 12.06
#